data_AF-A0A835II64-F1
#
_entry.id   AF-A0A835II64-F1
#
_cell.length_a   1.000
_cell.length_b   1.000
_cell.length_c   1.000
_cell.angle_alpha   90.00
_cell.angle_beta   90.00
_cell.angle_gamma   90.00
#
_symmetry.space_group_name_H-M   'P 1'
#
loop_
_entity.id
_entity.type
_entity.pdbx_description
1 polymer ?
#
loop_
_entity_poly.entity_id
_entity_poly.type
_entity_poly.pdbx_seq_one_letter_code
_entity_poly.pdbx_strand_id
1 'polypeptide(L)' 'MNNNSSSDAGTGDNDSALSDFLASLMDYTPTIPDELVEHYVAKSGLQCPDARLIRLVAVATQKFIAEITTDALQYVSNFL' A
#
# COMPACT_ATOMS: atom_id res chain seq x y z
N MET A 1 -12.59 9.42 -44.55
CA MET A 1 -11.43 9.15 -43.67
C MET A 1 -11.08 10.42 -42.92
N ASN A 2 -11.26 10.45 -41.60
CA ASN A 2 -10.41 11.13 -40.58
C ASN A 2 -11.11 10.97 -39.21
N ASN A 3 -10.64 10.05 -38.37
CA ASN A 3 -9.84 10.30 -37.17
C ASN A 3 -10.60 11.02 -36.05
N ASN A 4 -10.86 10.33 -34.95
CA ASN A 4 -10.07 10.57 -33.73
C ASN A 4 -10.36 9.48 -32.69
N SER A 5 -9.28 8.86 -32.22
CA SER A 5 -9.24 7.89 -31.14
C SER A 5 -9.71 8.51 -29.82
N SER A 6 -10.59 7.85 -29.09
CA SER A 6 -10.85 8.16 -27.67
C SER A 6 -11.54 6.97 -27.00
N SER A 7 -10.76 5.92 -26.77
CA SER A 7 -11.14 4.82 -25.89
C SER A 7 -9.90 4.37 -25.12
N ASP A 8 -9.45 5.22 -24.20
CA ASP A 8 -8.54 4.82 -23.11
C ASP A 8 -8.90 5.62 -21.85
N ALA A 9 -9.98 5.21 -21.19
CA ALA A 9 -10.57 5.89 -20.03
C ALA A 9 -10.46 5.06 -18.73
N GLY A 10 -9.56 4.07 -18.70
CA GLY A 10 -9.40 3.18 -17.54
C GLY A 10 -8.12 3.39 -16.73
N THR A 11 -7.09 3.99 -17.32
CA THR A 11 -5.75 4.06 -16.70
C THR A 11 -5.53 5.35 -15.91
N GLY A 12 -6.07 6.49 -16.39
CA GLY A 12 -5.85 7.80 -15.77
C GLY A 12 -6.42 7.96 -14.37
N ASP A 13 -7.57 7.34 -14.08
CA ASP A 13 -8.23 7.46 -12.77
C ASP A 13 -7.45 6.71 -11.68
N ASN A 14 -6.87 5.55 -12.00
CA ASN A 14 -6.10 4.75 -11.05
C ASN A 14 -4.76 5.39 -10.68
N ASP A 15 -4.07 5.99 -11.65
CA ASP A 15 -2.82 6.71 -11.40
C ASP A 15 -3.06 7.95 -10.51
N SER A 16 -4.18 8.66 -10.72
CA SER A 16 -4.56 9.78 -9.87
C SER A 16 -4.88 9.34 -8.44
N ALA A 17 -5.64 8.24 -8.28
CA ALA A 17 -5.98 7.69 -6.98
C ALA A 17 -4.75 7.18 -6.22
N LEU A 18 -3.78 6.56 -6.91
CA LEU A 18 -2.52 6.12 -6.31
C LEU A 18 -1.68 7.31 -5.86
N SER A 19 -1.59 8.36 -6.68
CA SER A 19 -0.87 9.58 -6.33
C SER A 19 -1.46 10.23 -5.07
N ASP A 20 -2.78 10.36 -5.01
CA ASP A 20 -3.50 10.93 -3.85
C ASP A 20 -3.31 10.06 -2.60
N PHE A 21 -3.34 8.74 -2.76
CA PHE A 21 -3.04 7.82 -1.66
C PHE A 21 -1.61 8.01 -1.13
N LEU A 22 -0.59 8.03 -1.99
CA LEU A 22 0.79 8.24 -1.56
C LEU A 22 0.99 9.62 -0.93
N ALA A 23 0.29 10.65 -1.44
CA ALA A 23 0.29 11.98 -0.83
C ALA A 23 -0.28 11.93 0.58
N SER A 24 -1.39 11.21 0.81
CA SER A 24 -1.99 11.05 2.14
C SER A 24 -1.06 10.38 3.17
N LEU A 25 -0.11 9.55 2.72
CA LEU A 25 0.86 8.90 3.59
C LEU A 25 1.89 9.87 4.20
N MET A 26 2.07 11.07 3.64
CA MET A 26 2.96 12.09 4.22
C MET A 26 2.53 12.53 5.62
N ASP A 27 1.23 12.54 5.89
CA ASP A 27 0.66 13.00 7.16
C ASP A 27 0.11 11.84 8.01
N TYR A 28 0.18 10.62 7.49
CA TYR A 28 -0.26 9.43 8.19
C TYR A 28 0.85 8.82 9.06
N THR A 29 0.52 8.45 10.30
CA THR A 29 1.43 7.70 11.18
C THR A 29 0.92 6.26 11.32
N PRO A 30 1.54 5.29 10.62
CA PRO A 30 1.15 3.89 10.72
C PRO A 30 1.44 3.31 12.12
N THR A 31 0.66 2.31 12.52
CA THR A 31 0.91 1.52 13.75
C THR A 31 2.29 0.85 13.79
N ILE A 32 2.85 0.49 12.64
CA ILE A 32 4.22 -0.01 12.54
C ILE A 32 5.13 1.22 12.41
N PRO A 33 6.09 1.46 13.32
CA PRO A 33 6.96 2.64 13.28
C PRO A 33 7.84 2.70 12.04
N ASP A 34 8.11 3.93 11.56
CA ASP A 34 8.93 4.19 10.37
C ASP A 34 10.34 3.61 10.53
N GLU A 35 10.97 3.74 11.70
CA GLU A 35 12.33 3.25 11.97
C GLU A 35 12.42 1.72 11.87
N LEU A 36 11.35 1.02 12.23
CA LEU A 36 11.30 -0.44 12.12
C LEU A 36 11.28 -0.85 10.65
N VAL A 37 10.49 -0.16 9.84
CA VAL A 37 10.44 -0.41 8.40
C VAL A 37 11.77 -0.08 7.75
N GLU A 38 12.35 1.09 8.05
CA GLU A 38 13.67 1.49 7.55
C GLU A 38 14.75 0.46 7.88
N HIS A 39 14.78 -0.06 9.12
CA HIS A 39 15.71 -1.11 9.50
C HIS A 39 15.56 -2.38 8.64
N TYR A 40 14.33 -2.84 8.40
CA TYR A 40 14.11 -4.05 7.60
C TYR A 40 14.34 -3.83 6.09
N VAL A 41 14.03 -2.64 5.58
CA VAL A 41 14.35 -2.23 4.20
C VAL A 41 15.87 -2.13 4.02
N ALA A 42 16.59 -1.52 4.96
CA ALA A 42 18.05 -1.47 4.97
C ALA A 42 18.67 -2.87 5.02
N LYS A 43 18.10 -3.75 5.85
CA LYS A 43 18.54 -5.15 5.98
C LYS A 43 18.35 -5.95 4.69
N SER A 44 17.37 -5.61 3.85
CA SER A 44 17.18 -6.23 2.53
C SER A 44 18.10 -5.65 1.45
N GLY A 45 18.93 -4.65 1.77
CA GLY A 45 19.85 -3.99 0.85
C GLY A 45 19.23 -2.79 0.11
N LEU A 46 18.01 -2.40 0.48
CA LEU A 46 17.32 -1.23 -0.06
C LEU A 46 17.52 -0.03 0.86
N GLN A 47 17.68 1.16 0.26
CA GLN A 47 17.70 2.42 0.99
C GLN A 47 16.67 3.33 0.33
N CYS A 48 15.68 3.76 1.10
CA CYS A 48 14.60 4.58 0.57
C CYS A 48 14.45 5.83 1.45
N PRO A 49 14.86 7.02 0.96
CA PRO A 49 14.74 8.26 1.72
C PRO A 49 13.33 8.86 1.68
N ASP A 50 12.42 8.31 0.85
CA ASP A 50 11.05 8.80 0.75
C ASP A 50 10.19 8.18 1.86
N ALA A 51 9.83 9.01 2.85
CA ALA A 51 8.97 8.61 3.97
C ALA A 51 7.63 8.02 3.52
N ARG A 52 7.09 8.42 2.36
CA ARG A 52 5.84 7.85 1.82
C ARG A 52 6.01 6.39 1.46
N LEU A 53 7.16 6.01 0.92
CA LEU A 53 7.45 4.63 0.55
C LEU A 53 7.71 3.76 1.79
N ILE A 54 8.38 4.32 2.80
CA ILE A 54 8.52 3.67 4.11
C ILE A 54 7.13 3.39 4.72
N ARG A 55 6.26 4.40 4.77
CA ARG A 55 4.91 4.25 5.31
C ARG A 55 4.01 3.38 4.44
N LEU A 56 4.20 3.37 3.12
CA LEU A 56 3.52 2.44 2.22
C LEU A 56 3.82 0.98 2.60
N VAL A 57 5.10 0.66 2.82
CA VAL A 57 5.50 -0.68 3.27
C VAL A 57 4.90 -1.00 4.64
N ALA A 58 4.85 -0.04 5.55
CA ALA A 58 4.20 -0.19 6.85
C ALA A 58 2.73 -0.59 6.71
N VAL A 59 1.95 0.18 5.94
CA VAL A 59 0.51 -0.05 5.71
C VAL A 59 0.26 -1.34 4.94
N ALA A 60 1.07 -1.65 3.93
CA ALA A 60 0.96 -2.90 3.18
C ALA A 60 1.19 -4.12 4.10
N THR A 61 2.17 -4.04 4.99
CA THR A 61 2.45 -5.08 5.99
C THR A 61 1.28 -5.25 6.95
N GLN A 62 0.69 -4.15 7.43
CA GLN A 62 -0.50 -4.20 8.30
C GLN A 62 -1.69 -4.83 7.59
N LYS A 63 -1.96 -4.42 6.34
CA LYS A 63 -3.03 -5.01 5.53
C LYS A 63 -2.84 -6.51 5.38
N PHE A 64 -1.62 -6.95 5.06
CA PHE A 64 -1.29 -8.37 4.93
C PHE A 64 -1.57 -9.16 6.22
N ILE A 65 -1.14 -8.66 7.37
CA ILE A 65 -1.40 -9.30 8.67
C ILE A 65 -2.92 -9.31 8.98
N ALA A 66 -3.63 -8.22 8.68
CA ALA A 66 -5.06 -8.11 8.88
C ALA A 66 -5.85 -9.11 8.03
N GLU A 67 -5.43 -9.33 6.78
CA GLU A 67 -6.04 -10.32 5.88
C GLU A 67 -5.83 -11.74 6.42
N ILE A 68 -4.60 -12.11 6.81
CA ILE A 68 -4.33 -13.42 7.42
C ILE A 68 -5.16 -13.63 8.68
N THR A 69 -5.25 -12.60 9.53
CA THR A 69 -6.01 -12.68 10.79
C THR A 69 -7.51 -12.82 10.52
N THR A 70 -8.02 -12.12 9.51
CA THR A 70 -9.42 -12.20 9.08
C THR A 70 -9.73 -13.60 8.57
N ASP A 71 -8.87 -14.17 7.72
CA ASP A 71 -9.04 -15.53 7.20
C ASP A 71 -9.01 -16.58 8.32
N ALA A 72 -8.07 -16.45 9.26
CA ALA A 72 -7.96 -17.34 10.41
C ALA A 72 -9.20 -17.23 11.33
N LEU A 73 -9.71 -16.01 11.56
CA LEU A 73 -10.90 -15.77 12.36
C LEU A 73 -12.14 -16.39 11.70
N GLN A 74 -12.30 -16.22 10.38
CA GLN A 74 -13.40 -16.84 9.63
C GLN A 74 -13.34 -18.37 9.69
N TYR A 75 -12.15 -18.96 9.58
CA TYR A 75 -11.98 -20.40 9.71
C TYR A 75 -12.43 -20.92 11.08
N VAL A 76 -12.00 -20.25 12.17
CA VAL A 76 -12.38 -20.63 13.54
C VAL A 76 -13.88 -20.43 13.78
N SER A 77 -14.44 -19.31 13.31
CA SER A 77 -15.86 -18.99 13.48
C SER A 77 -16.80 -19.94 12.73
N ASN A 78 -16.38 -20.48 11.59
CA ASN A 78 -17.19 -21.43 10.80
C ASN A 78 -17.17 -22.86 11.38
N PHE A 79 -16.34 -23.12 12.38
CA PHE A 79 -16.17 -24.43 13.00
C PHE A 79 -16.75 -24.53 14.42
N LEU A 80 -17.29 -23.42 14.95
CA LEU A 80 -18.03 -23.32 16.21
C LEU A 80 -19.53 -23.21 15.94
#